data_AF-A0A1V2IA00-F1
#
_entry.id   AF-A0A1V2IA00-F1
#
_cell.length_a   1.000
_cell.length_b   1.000
_cell.length_c   1.000
_cell.angle_alpha   90.00
_cell.angle_beta   90.00
_cell.angle_gamma   90.00
#
_symmetry.space_group_name_H-M   'P 1'
#
loop_
_entity.id
_entity.type
_entity.pdbx_description
1 polymer ?
#
loop_
_entity_poly.entity_id
_entity_poly.type
_entity_poly.pdbx_seq_one_letter_code
_entity_poly.pdbx_strand_id
1 'polypeptide(L)'
;MLTENLAHLAPVVLPGLRRQGVAVANAEIVRRQIRRAVRELGAPAAALVEADVLLPAFGVGERVKVYWAQDDYAGGAELLGLDPVRVQVAEVKVAARADVVIAASPVVHAKLAALGANPLLIPYGCDPEAFASVDSAPLPTDVDLPAPVVGLIGHINERVDVSLLEAVADAGLSLLLVGPIDPAFEPERMRVLLGRPNVVSVGRKPAEALPSYLRIIDVGLVPYADTPFNRGSFPLKTLEYLAAGRAVVSTDLPATRWLDSPLIVSATTPRDFAAGVAEQARTDRTDPLVAARRAFAESHSWDRRARDFAAAIQVRRRDPVARADRLDPPTRLDPPNRTDPPDRTDSSGRSDPPAPSDSHDGSVFTSGGDREALQ
;
A
#
# COMPACT_ATOMS: atom_id res chain seq x y z
N MET A 1 -14.08 -2.12 -7.13
CA MET A 1 -14.27 -2.75 -8.46
C MET A 1 -12.98 -2.55 -9.23
N LEU A 2 -12.40 -3.62 -9.79
CA LEU A 2 -11.27 -3.49 -10.71
C LEU A 2 -11.77 -2.74 -11.96
N THR A 3 -10.99 -1.78 -12.46
CA THR A 3 -11.35 -0.97 -13.63
C THR A 3 -11.44 -1.83 -14.90
N GLU A 4 -12.17 -1.34 -15.91
CA GLU A 4 -12.12 -1.93 -17.26
C GLU A 4 -10.64 -2.00 -17.68
N ASN A 5 -10.17 -3.20 -18.08
CA ASN A 5 -8.78 -3.55 -18.40
C ASN A 5 -7.86 -3.98 -17.24
N LEU A 6 -8.38 -4.19 -16.03
CA LEU A 6 -7.61 -4.78 -14.94
C LEU A 6 -8.08 -6.21 -14.63
N ALA A 7 -7.17 -7.18 -14.79
CA ALA A 7 -7.38 -8.56 -14.38
C ALA A 7 -6.57 -8.87 -13.12
N HIS A 8 -7.17 -9.59 -12.18
CA HIS A 8 -6.49 -10.04 -10.96
C HIS A 8 -6.29 -11.56 -11.01
N LEU A 9 -5.06 -11.99 -10.76
CA LEU A 9 -4.69 -13.40 -10.62
C LEU A 9 -4.10 -13.57 -9.23
N ALA A 10 -4.63 -14.52 -8.45
CA ALA A 10 -4.07 -14.95 -7.18
C ALA A 10 -3.41 -16.33 -7.36
N PRO A 11 -2.09 -16.43 -7.57
CA PRO A 11 -1.44 -17.70 -7.84
C PRO A 11 -1.47 -18.63 -6.61
N VAL A 12 -1.83 -19.88 -6.82
CA VAL A 12 -1.71 -20.91 -5.79
C VAL A 12 -0.26 -21.39 -5.72
N VAL A 13 0.31 -21.46 -4.51
CA VAL A 13 1.70 -21.90 -4.28
C VAL A 13 1.75 -23.03 -3.24
N LEU A 14 2.81 -23.84 -3.27
CA LEU A 14 3.07 -24.84 -2.24
C LEU A 14 3.45 -24.15 -0.92
N PRO A 15 2.99 -24.67 0.23
CA PRO A 15 3.34 -24.13 1.53
C PRO A 15 4.83 -24.36 1.85
N GLY A 16 5.39 -23.49 2.71
CA GLY A 16 6.76 -23.64 3.21
C GLY A 16 7.84 -23.08 2.30
N LEU A 17 7.68 -21.83 1.83
CA LEU A 17 8.67 -21.09 1.00
C LEU A 17 10.11 -21.13 1.54
N ARG A 18 10.29 -21.28 2.85
CA ARG A 18 11.62 -21.37 3.51
C ARG A 18 12.32 -22.72 3.30
N ARG A 19 11.61 -23.76 2.82
CA ARG A 19 12.17 -25.09 2.56
C ARG A 19 12.95 -25.08 1.25
N GLN A 20 14.10 -25.77 1.25
CA GLN A 20 14.95 -25.88 0.07
C GLN A 20 14.16 -26.46 -1.12
N GLY A 21 14.29 -25.84 -2.30
CA GLY A 21 13.59 -26.27 -3.51
C GLY A 21 12.14 -25.82 -3.63
N VAL A 22 11.44 -25.51 -2.54
CA VAL A 22 10.03 -25.04 -2.60
C VAL A 22 9.92 -23.69 -3.29
N ALA A 23 10.83 -22.75 -3.03
CA ALA A 23 10.84 -21.47 -3.73
C ALA A 23 11.01 -21.63 -5.25
N VAL A 24 11.85 -22.59 -5.69
CA VAL A 24 12.06 -22.87 -7.13
C VAL A 24 10.80 -23.49 -7.74
N ALA A 25 10.19 -24.47 -7.06
CA ALA A 25 8.94 -25.08 -7.50
C ALA A 25 7.80 -24.06 -7.57
N ASN A 26 7.67 -23.22 -6.54
CA ASN A 26 6.67 -22.15 -6.50
C ASN A 26 6.89 -21.13 -7.61
N ALA A 27 8.13 -20.73 -7.90
CA ALA A 27 8.41 -19.81 -8.99
C ALA A 27 7.91 -20.38 -10.34
N GLU A 28 8.10 -21.68 -10.61
CA GLU A 28 7.58 -22.31 -11.83
C GLU A 28 6.06 -22.47 -11.81
N ILE A 29 5.46 -22.80 -10.67
CA ILE A 29 4.00 -22.88 -10.51
C ILE A 29 3.36 -21.51 -10.78
N VAL A 30 3.93 -20.43 -10.24
CA VAL A 30 3.49 -19.05 -10.48
C VAL A 30 3.63 -18.70 -11.96
N ARG A 31 4.80 -18.97 -12.58
CA ARG A 31 5.01 -18.71 -14.01
C ARG A 31 3.99 -19.41 -14.90
N ARG A 32 3.62 -20.66 -14.60
CA ARG A 32 2.60 -21.39 -15.37
C ARG A 32 1.21 -20.76 -15.26
N GLN A 33 0.84 -20.31 -14.07
CA GLN A 33 -0.44 -19.63 -13.84
C GLN A 33 -0.47 -18.27 -14.56
N ILE A 34 0.61 -17.48 -14.48
CA ILE A 34 0.74 -16.22 -15.23
C ILE A 34 0.67 -16.48 -16.74
N ARG A 35 1.44 -17.44 -17.27
CA ARG A 35 1.39 -17.83 -18.70
C ARG A 35 -0.01 -18.21 -19.15
N ARG A 36 -0.77 -18.93 -18.32
CA ARG A 36 -2.16 -19.29 -18.62
C ARG A 36 -3.04 -18.04 -18.67
N ALA A 37 -2.99 -17.20 -17.64
CA ALA A 37 -3.81 -15.99 -17.55
C ALA A 37 -3.52 -15.01 -18.71
N VAL A 38 -2.24 -14.77 -19.04
CA VAL A 38 -1.85 -13.91 -20.16
C VAL A 38 -2.38 -14.44 -21.49
N ARG A 39 -2.37 -15.77 -21.70
CA ARG A 39 -2.96 -16.38 -22.90
C ARG A 39 -4.48 -16.23 -22.95
N GLU A 40 -5.16 -16.38 -21.82
CA GLU A 40 -6.62 -16.19 -21.72
C GLU A 40 -7.03 -14.73 -22.00
N LEU A 41 -6.17 -13.76 -21.66
CA LEU A 41 -6.35 -12.34 -21.99
C LEU A 41 -6.09 -12.00 -23.47
N GLY A 42 -5.56 -12.94 -24.26
CA GLY A 42 -5.47 -12.82 -25.72
C GLY A 42 -4.41 -11.84 -26.24
N ALA A 43 -3.48 -11.35 -25.41
CA ALA A 43 -2.42 -10.45 -25.81
C ALA A 43 -1.05 -10.85 -25.22
N PRO A 44 0.06 -10.69 -25.95
CA PRO A 44 1.40 -10.95 -25.42
C PRO A 44 1.74 -9.93 -24.32
N ALA A 45 2.39 -10.39 -23.25
CA ALA A 45 2.84 -9.51 -22.17
C ALA A 45 3.89 -8.53 -22.69
N ALA A 46 3.58 -7.23 -22.68
CA ALA A 46 4.53 -6.20 -23.10
C ALA A 46 5.72 -6.09 -22.12
N ALA A 47 5.43 -6.15 -20.83
CA ALA A 47 6.42 -6.16 -19.76
C ALA A 47 5.91 -7.01 -18.59
N LEU A 48 6.82 -7.55 -17.78
CA LEU A 48 6.54 -8.07 -16.45
C LEU A 48 7.28 -7.21 -15.43
N VAL A 49 6.53 -6.60 -14.52
CA VAL A 49 7.09 -5.81 -13.41
C VAL A 49 7.15 -6.69 -12.18
N GLU A 50 8.37 -7.01 -11.76
CA GLU A 50 8.67 -7.76 -10.56
C GLU A 50 8.86 -6.82 -9.38
N ALA A 51 8.09 -7.05 -8.32
CA ALA A 51 8.23 -6.36 -7.04
C ALA A 51 8.52 -7.35 -5.90
N ASP A 52 8.66 -8.65 -6.18
CA ASP A 52 9.03 -9.66 -5.19
C ASP A 52 10.40 -10.26 -5.53
N VAL A 53 11.36 -10.06 -4.62
CA VAL A 53 12.72 -10.60 -4.79
C VAL A 53 12.80 -12.09 -4.46
N LEU A 54 11.90 -12.63 -3.63
CA LEU A 54 11.92 -14.00 -3.15
C LEU A 54 11.21 -14.99 -4.08
N LEU A 55 10.22 -14.53 -4.85
CA LEU A 55 9.48 -15.37 -5.79
C LEU A 55 9.42 -14.81 -7.22
N PRO A 56 10.57 -14.51 -7.86
CA PRO A 56 10.56 -13.82 -9.13
C PRO A 56 10.02 -14.67 -10.28
N ALA A 57 9.09 -14.10 -11.04
CA ALA A 57 8.31 -14.75 -12.07
C ALA A 57 8.78 -14.44 -13.51
N PHE A 58 9.92 -13.78 -13.72
CA PHE A 58 10.47 -13.59 -15.08
C PHE A 58 10.53 -14.89 -15.90
N GLY A 59 10.21 -14.81 -17.20
CA GLY A 59 10.16 -15.92 -18.14
C GLY A 59 8.75 -16.44 -18.43
N VAL A 60 7.75 -15.57 -18.47
CA VAL A 60 6.35 -15.88 -18.81
C VAL A 60 5.97 -15.50 -20.24
N GLY A 61 6.91 -14.97 -21.02
CA GLY A 61 6.68 -14.52 -22.41
C GLY A 61 6.56 -13.00 -22.53
N GLU A 62 6.97 -12.28 -21.50
CA GLU A 62 7.14 -10.83 -21.49
C GLU A 62 8.26 -10.39 -22.45
N ARG A 63 8.09 -9.23 -23.09
CA ARG A 63 9.17 -8.63 -23.92
C ARG A 63 10.22 -7.91 -23.10
N VAL A 64 9.82 -7.32 -21.96
CA VAL A 64 10.68 -6.54 -21.07
C VAL A 64 10.50 -7.04 -19.64
N LYS A 65 11.61 -7.37 -18.98
CA LYS A 65 11.67 -7.71 -17.56
C LYS A 65 12.03 -6.46 -16.77
N VAL A 66 11.17 -6.09 -15.85
CA VAL A 66 11.37 -4.90 -15.03
C VAL A 66 11.47 -5.34 -13.59
N TYR A 67 12.54 -4.95 -12.91
CA TYR A 67 12.61 -5.05 -11.47
C TYR A 67 12.29 -3.69 -10.86
N TRP A 68 11.20 -3.60 -10.10
CA TRP A 68 10.83 -2.40 -9.35
C TRP A 68 11.15 -2.61 -7.87
N ALA A 69 12.30 -2.08 -7.45
CA ALA A 69 12.74 -2.08 -6.07
C ALA A 69 11.99 -1.01 -5.28
N GLN A 70 10.89 -1.43 -4.63
CA GLN A 70 9.97 -0.58 -3.89
C GLN A 70 10.54 -0.07 -2.56
N ASP A 71 11.33 -0.90 -1.89
CA ASP A 71 11.91 -0.60 -0.58
C ASP A 71 13.30 -1.20 -0.47
N ASP A 72 14.03 -0.82 0.58
CA ASP A 72 15.24 -1.53 0.97
C ASP A 72 14.87 -2.88 1.62
N TYR A 73 14.62 -3.89 0.79
CA TYR A 73 14.23 -5.22 1.28
C TYR A 73 15.27 -5.83 2.23
N ALA A 74 16.56 -5.62 1.98
CA ALA A 74 17.62 -6.12 2.84
C ALA A 74 17.65 -5.36 4.18
N GLY A 75 17.54 -4.02 4.15
CA GLY A 75 17.44 -3.20 5.34
C GLY A 75 16.15 -3.39 6.15
N GLY A 76 15.06 -3.84 5.50
CA GLY A 76 13.78 -4.20 6.13
C GLY A 76 13.61 -5.69 6.42
N ALA A 77 14.59 -6.55 6.10
CA ALA A 77 14.42 -7.99 6.15
C ALA A 77 14.07 -8.50 7.56
N GLU A 78 14.71 -7.97 8.60
CA GLU A 78 14.44 -8.35 9.99
C GLU A 78 13.01 -7.99 10.43
N LEU A 79 12.51 -6.82 10.01
CA LEU A 79 11.13 -6.39 10.25
C LEU A 79 10.12 -7.33 9.59
N LEU A 80 10.49 -7.90 8.43
CA LEU A 80 9.68 -8.87 7.70
C LEU A 80 9.90 -10.32 8.19
N GLY A 81 10.74 -10.54 9.22
CA GLY A 81 11.10 -11.86 9.72
C GLY A 81 11.88 -12.71 8.71
N LEU A 82 12.62 -12.06 7.80
CA LEU A 82 13.43 -12.64 6.73
C LEU A 82 14.92 -12.55 7.06
N ASP A 83 15.71 -13.40 6.40
CA ASP A 83 17.18 -13.38 6.49
C ASP A 83 17.73 -12.29 5.54
N PRO A 84 18.42 -11.25 6.06
CA PRO A 84 18.91 -10.13 5.24
C PRO A 84 19.87 -10.56 4.12
N VAL A 85 20.71 -11.56 4.37
CA VAL A 85 21.68 -12.07 3.38
C VAL A 85 20.94 -12.77 2.25
N ARG A 86 19.93 -13.60 2.58
CA ARG A 86 19.11 -14.27 1.56
C ARG A 86 18.36 -13.27 0.70
N VAL A 87 17.77 -12.25 1.32
CA VAL A 87 17.05 -11.19 0.61
C VAL A 87 17.99 -10.41 -0.31
N GLN A 88 19.17 -10.04 0.18
CA GLN A 88 20.17 -9.32 -0.61
C GLN A 88 20.66 -10.13 -1.82
N VAL A 89 20.93 -11.42 -1.64
CA VAL A 89 21.32 -12.33 -2.73
C VAL A 89 20.19 -12.48 -3.75
N ALA A 90 18.93 -12.53 -3.28
CA ALA A 90 17.77 -12.64 -4.15
C ALA A 90 17.56 -11.35 -4.98
N GLU A 91 17.68 -10.19 -4.34
CA GLU A 91 17.61 -8.87 -4.98
C GLU A 91 18.68 -8.71 -6.08
N VAL A 92 19.94 -9.07 -5.81
CA VAL A 92 21.02 -9.03 -6.82
C VAL A 92 20.69 -9.93 -8.01
N LYS A 93 20.15 -11.14 -7.77
CA LYS A 93 19.77 -12.07 -8.83
C LYS A 93 18.61 -11.56 -9.67
N VAL A 94 17.62 -10.90 -9.07
CA VAL A 94 16.48 -10.33 -9.79
C VAL A 94 16.95 -9.12 -10.61
N ALA A 95 17.72 -8.22 -10.02
CA ALA A 95 18.28 -7.06 -10.71
C ALA A 95 19.15 -7.47 -11.92
N ALA A 96 20.03 -8.48 -11.77
CA ALA A 96 20.88 -8.97 -12.86
C ALA A 96 20.11 -9.66 -14.02
N ARG A 97 18.85 -10.06 -13.79
CA ARG A 97 17.99 -10.70 -14.80
C ARG A 97 17.01 -9.73 -15.45
N ALA A 98 16.87 -8.52 -14.90
CA ALA A 98 15.97 -7.50 -15.41
C ALA A 98 16.61 -6.75 -16.58
N ASP A 99 15.80 -6.38 -17.57
CA ASP A 99 16.21 -5.49 -18.65
C ASP A 99 16.19 -4.03 -18.18
N VAL A 100 15.30 -3.71 -17.24
CA VAL A 100 15.16 -2.40 -16.60
C VAL A 100 15.08 -2.58 -15.09
N VAL A 101 15.92 -1.84 -14.35
CA VAL A 101 15.86 -1.77 -12.88
C VAL A 101 15.36 -0.38 -12.49
N ILE A 102 14.35 -0.32 -11.62
CA ILE A 102 13.74 0.92 -11.15
C ILE A 102 13.81 0.92 -9.62
N ALA A 103 14.33 1.99 -9.04
CA ALA A 103 14.38 2.20 -7.59
C ALA A 103 13.36 3.27 -7.18
N ALA A 104 12.61 2.99 -6.11
CA ALA A 104 11.57 3.89 -5.62
C ALA A 104 12.05 4.93 -4.58
N SER A 105 13.34 4.90 -4.22
CA SER A 105 13.94 5.91 -3.34
C SER A 105 15.42 6.16 -3.67
N PRO A 106 15.98 7.33 -3.29
CA PRO A 106 17.40 7.64 -3.49
C PRO A 106 18.35 6.62 -2.84
N VAL A 107 17.98 6.08 -1.67
CA VAL A 107 18.79 5.08 -0.95
C VAL A 107 18.78 3.75 -1.67
N VAL A 108 17.61 3.27 -2.12
CA VAL A 108 17.51 2.03 -2.90
C VAL A 108 18.26 2.16 -4.22
N HIS A 109 18.17 3.32 -4.88
CA HIS A 109 18.95 3.61 -6.08
C HIS A 109 20.46 3.50 -5.82
N ALA A 110 20.97 4.20 -4.79
CA ALA A 110 22.39 4.16 -4.45
C ALA A 110 22.86 2.75 -4.07
N LYS A 111 22.04 2.00 -3.32
CA LYS A 111 22.33 0.61 -2.93
C LYS A 111 22.48 -0.30 -4.16
N LEU A 112 21.50 -0.27 -5.06
CA LEU A 112 21.54 -1.09 -6.27
C LEU A 112 22.67 -0.69 -7.22
N ALA A 113 22.97 0.60 -7.33
CA ALA A 113 24.13 1.08 -8.09
C ALA A 113 25.46 0.56 -7.50
N ALA A 114 25.62 0.58 -6.17
CA ALA A 114 26.79 0.03 -5.49
C ALA A 114 26.94 -1.49 -5.68
N LEU A 115 25.84 -2.20 -5.96
CA LEU A 115 25.82 -3.63 -6.28
C LEU A 115 26.04 -3.92 -7.79
N GLY A 116 26.32 -2.90 -8.59
CA GLY A 116 26.63 -3.03 -10.02
C GLY A 116 25.43 -3.00 -10.96
N ALA A 117 24.23 -2.68 -10.47
CA ALA A 117 23.09 -2.38 -11.33
C ALA A 117 23.16 -0.94 -11.86
N ASN A 118 22.34 -0.63 -12.88
CA ASN A 118 22.15 0.73 -13.38
C ASN A 118 20.66 1.14 -13.21
N PRO A 119 20.21 1.41 -11.97
CA PRO A 119 18.80 1.67 -11.70
C PRO A 119 18.36 3.05 -12.20
N LEU A 120 17.13 3.14 -12.70
CA LEU A 120 16.42 4.41 -12.87
C LEU A 120 15.77 4.80 -11.54
N LEU A 121 15.90 6.05 -11.12
CA LEU A 121 15.18 6.55 -9.95
C LEU A 121 13.78 7.03 -10.38
N ILE A 122 12.75 6.27 -10.04
CA ILE A 122 11.34 6.66 -10.20
C ILE A 122 10.67 6.51 -8.84
N PRO A 123 10.65 7.60 -8.03
CA PRO A 123 10.09 7.54 -6.70
C PRO A 123 8.58 7.37 -6.69
N TYR A 124 8.03 7.13 -5.51
CA TYR A 124 6.60 7.12 -5.31
C TYR A 124 5.96 8.47 -5.67
N GLY A 125 4.68 8.43 -6.03
CA GLY A 125 3.86 9.62 -6.25
C GLY A 125 2.67 9.68 -5.31
N CYS A 126 1.84 10.71 -5.47
CA CYS A 126 0.52 10.79 -4.83
C CYS A 126 -0.59 10.86 -5.88
N ASP A 127 -1.84 10.72 -5.45
CA ASP A 127 -3.02 11.02 -6.26
C ASP A 127 -3.58 12.39 -5.80
N PRO A 128 -3.26 13.50 -6.48
CA PRO A 128 -3.70 14.83 -6.06
C PRO A 128 -5.22 15.02 -6.12
N GLU A 129 -5.90 14.32 -7.04
CA GLU A 129 -7.36 14.42 -7.18
C GLU A 129 -8.08 13.86 -5.95
N ALA A 130 -7.54 12.80 -5.35
CA ALA A 130 -8.04 12.22 -4.10
C ALA A 130 -8.04 13.22 -2.92
N PHE A 131 -7.24 14.30 -2.99
CA PHE A 131 -7.13 15.32 -1.94
C PHE A 131 -7.75 16.67 -2.31
N ALA A 132 -8.25 16.83 -3.54
CA ALA A 132 -8.77 18.12 -4.03
C ALA A 132 -10.00 18.62 -3.25
N SER A 133 -10.81 17.72 -2.72
CA SER A 133 -12.06 18.04 -2.01
C SER A 133 -11.94 18.12 -0.49
N VAL A 134 -10.73 18.01 0.07
CA VAL A 134 -10.48 17.98 1.53
C VAL A 134 -11.12 19.18 2.25
N ASP A 135 -11.01 20.39 1.69
CA ASP A 135 -11.55 21.60 2.34
C ASP A 135 -13.09 21.66 2.37
N SER A 136 -13.74 20.85 1.52
CA SER A 136 -15.21 20.71 1.43
C SER A 136 -15.76 19.47 2.14
N ALA A 137 -14.89 18.56 2.61
CA ALA A 137 -15.30 17.34 3.30
C ALA A 137 -16.04 17.67 4.61
N PRO A 138 -16.98 16.85 5.11
CA PRO A 138 -17.63 17.11 6.40
C PRO A 138 -16.59 17.14 7.53
N LEU A 139 -16.83 17.93 8.59
CA LEU A 139 -15.96 17.92 9.77
C LEU A 139 -16.13 16.58 10.52
N PRO A 140 -15.07 16.01 11.10
CA PRO A 140 -15.18 14.82 11.92
C PRO A 140 -15.94 15.15 13.21
N THR A 141 -16.83 14.26 13.64
CA THR A 141 -17.64 14.46 14.85
C THR A 141 -17.02 13.84 16.10
N ASP A 142 -15.93 13.09 15.94
CA ASP A 142 -15.25 12.33 16.98
C ASP A 142 -13.88 12.92 17.35
N VAL A 143 -13.65 14.19 17.02
CA VAL A 143 -12.43 14.93 17.39
C VAL A 143 -12.82 16.22 18.09
N ASP A 144 -12.42 16.34 19.35
CA ASP A 144 -12.53 17.56 20.15
C ASP A 144 -11.11 18.07 20.48
N LEU A 145 -10.59 18.92 19.60
CA LEU A 145 -9.27 19.53 19.73
C LEU A 145 -9.35 21.00 19.26
N PRO A 146 -8.79 21.96 20.01
CA PRO A 146 -8.70 23.33 19.53
C PRO A 146 -7.70 23.44 18.36
N ALA A 147 -8.00 24.29 17.39
CA ALA A 147 -7.04 24.65 16.35
C ALA A 147 -5.86 25.45 16.95
N PRO A 148 -4.65 25.35 16.36
CA PRO A 148 -4.31 24.53 15.21
C PRO A 148 -4.16 23.04 15.54
N VAL A 149 -4.60 22.16 14.64
CA VAL A 149 -4.49 20.69 14.82
C VAL A 149 -3.31 20.16 14.02
N VAL A 150 -2.46 19.40 14.70
CA VAL A 150 -1.31 18.71 14.13
C VAL A 150 -1.65 17.23 14.02
N GLY A 151 -1.44 16.62 12.84
CA GLY A 151 -1.97 15.30 12.55
C GLY A 151 -0.96 14.29 12.00
N LEU A 152 -0.99 13.07 12.54
CA LEU A 152 -0.38 11.88 11.94
C LEU A 152 -1.50 10.97 11.40
N ILE A 153 -1.45 10.66 10.10
CA ILE A 153 -2.37 9.71 9.46
C ILE A 153 -1.58 8.49 8.97
N GLY A 154 -1.89 7.31 9.49
CA GLY A 154 -1.26 6.06 9.09
C GLY A 154 -1.21 5.04 10.22
N HIS A 155 -0.54 3.91 9.95
CA HIS A 155 -0.27 2.92 10.99
C HIS A 155 0.82 3.47 11.93
N ILE A 156 0.52 3.55 13.24
CA ILE A 156 1.48 3.93 14.27
C ILE A 156 2.15 2.64 14.78
N ASN A 157 3.41 2.45 14.43
CA ASN A 157 4.21 1.27 14.75
C ASN A 157 5.70 1.64 14.87
N GLU A 158 6.60 0.66 14.85
CA GLU A 158 8.06 0.80 14.99
C GLU A 158 8.73 1.75 13.99
N ARG A 159 8.03 2.15 12.93
CA ARG A 159 8.52 3.19 12.01
C ARG A 159 8.40 4.60 12.59
N VAL A 160 7.54 4.83 13.57
CA VAL A 160 7.32 6.14 14.19
C VAL A 160 8.28 6.33 15.36
N ASP A 161 8.85 7.52 15.50
CA ASP A 161 9.54 7.92 16.73
C ASP A 161 8.56 8.61 17.67
N VAL A 162 8.15 7.88 18.73
CA VAL A 162 7.21 8.39 19.75
C VAL A 162 7.74 9.65 20.42
N SER A 163 9.06 9.85 20.51
CA SER A 163 9.67 11.02 21.13
C SER A 163 9.34 12.32 20.40
N LEU A 164 9.09 12.24 19.09
CA LEU A 164 8.66 13.38 18.28
C LEU A 164 7.20 13.75 18.57
N LEU A 165 6.34 12.75 18.74
CA LEU A 165 4.94 12.94 19.12
C LEU A 165 4.84 13.50 20.55
N GLU A 166 5.63 12.96 21.46
CA GLU A 166 5.78 13.48 22.83
C GLU A 166 6.23 14.94 22.82
N ALA A 167 7.26 15.30 22.05
CA ALA A 167 7.74 16.67 21.96
C ALA A 167 6.67 17.65 21.41
N VAL A 168 5.89 17.24 20.41
CA VAL A 168 4.76 18.04 19.89
C VAL A 168 3.70 18.25 20.96
N ALA A 169 3.31 17.18 21.67
CA ALA A 169 2.30 17.27 22.71
C ALA A 169 2.81 18.03 23.96
N ASP A 170 4.09 17.94 24.30
CA ASP A 170 4.72 18.69 25.41
C ASP A 170 4.84 20.19 25.10
N ALA A 171 4.90 20.56 23.82
CA ALA A 171 4.78 21.95 23.37
C ALA A 171 3.34 22.50 23.49
N GLY A 172 2.37 21.69 23.94
CA GLY A 172 0.98 22.09 24.17
C GLY A 172 0.12 22.14 22.90
N LEU A 173 0.61 21.59 21.78
CA LEU A 173 -0.12 21.56 20.51
C LEU A 173 -1.18 20.45 20.50
N SER A 174 -2.31 20.70 19.82
CA SER A 174 -3.34 19.68 19.60
C SER A 174 -2.82 18.61 18.65
N LEU A 175 -2.66 17.38 19.14
CA LEU A 175 -2.14 16.24 18.38
C LEU A 175 -3.26 15.24 18.08
N LEU A 176 -3.50 15.02 16.79
CA LEU A 176 -4.46 14.05 16.28
C LEU A 176 -3.75 12.85 15.65
N LEU A 177 -4.08 11.64 16.11
CA LEU A 177 -3.60 10.37 15.57
C LEU A 177 -4.76 9.66 14.86
N VAL A 178 -4.62 9.42 13.56
CA VAL A 178 -5.63 8.75 12.72
C VAL A 178 -5.03 7.48 12.13
N GLY A 179 -5.51 6.33 12.59
CA GLY A 179 -5.07 5.03 12.13
C GLY A 179 -4.89 4.03 13.27
N PRO A 180 -4.61 2.75 12.93
CA PRO A 180 -4.31 1.74 13.94
C PRO A 180 -3.01 2.05 14.66
N ILE A 181 -2.96 1.73 15.97
CA ILE A 181 -1.73 1.70 16.77
C ILE A 181 -1.42 0.22 17.01
N ASP A 182 -0.19 -0.21 16.72
CA ASP A 182 0.26 -1.56 17.06
C ASP A 182 0.29 -1.72 18.59
N PRO A 183 -0.48 -2.66 19.17
CA PRO A 183 -0.51 -2.88 20.62
C PRO A 183 0.83 -3.29 21.23
N ALA A 184 1.74 -3.86 20.44
CA ALA A 184 3.08 -4.26 20.90
C ALA A 184 4.10 -3.12 20.81
N PHE A 185 3.79 -2.04 20.10
CA PHE A 185 4.69 -0.93 19.89
C PHE A 185 4.66 0.05 21.05
N GLU A 186 5.76 0.08 21.83
CA GLU A 186 6.00 1.07 22.89
C GLU A 186 4.77 1.29 23.82
N PRO A 187 4.16 0.22 24.35
CA PRO A 187 2.80 0.28 24.91
C PRO A 187 2.67 1.26 26.07
N GLU A 188 3.70 1.37 26.92
CA GLU A 188 3.70 2.29 28.05
C GLU A 188 3.83 3.76 27.62
N ARG A 189 4.71 4.05 26.64
CA ARG A 189 4.88 5.41 26.12
C ARG A 189 3.63 5.87 25.38
N MET A 190 3.04 5.00 24.55
CA MET A 190 1.78 5.27 23.87
C MET A 190 0.65 5.51 24.88
N ARG A 191 0.55 4.71 25.94
CA ARG A 191 -0.44 4.92 27.01
C ARG A 191 -0.27 6.29 27.68
N VAL A 192 0.96 6.69 27.98
CA VAL A 192 1.26 8.01 28.57
C VAL A 192 0.93 9.15 27.60
N LEU A 193 1.32 9.04 26.33
CA LEU A 193 1.03 10.02 25.29
C LEU A 193 -0.47 10.22 25.09
N LEU A 194 -1.23 9.13 24.97
CA LEU A 194 -2.68 9.15 24.80
C LEU A 194 -3.44 9.63 26.05
N GLY A 195 -2.79 9.66 27.22
CA GLY A 195 -3.34 10.21 28.45
C GLY A 195 -3.25 11.74 28.54
N ARG A 196 -2.58 12.41 27.60
CA ARG A 196 -2.43 13.86 27.59
C ARG A 196 -3.72 14.54 27.09
N PRO A 197 -4.13 15.67 27.70
CA PRO A 197 -5.41 16.32 27.38
C PRO A 197 -5.47 16.92 25.96
N ASN A 198 -4.31 17.15 25.33
CA ASN A 198 -4.17 17.70 23.99
C ASN A 198 -3.88 16.63 22.92
N VAL A 199 -4.09 15.35 23.22
CA VAL A 199 -3.87 14.24 22.29
C VAL A 199 -5.17 13.47 22.08
N VAL A 200 -5.59 13.30 20.83
CA VAL A 200 -6.75 12.47 20.46
C VAL A 200 -6.30 11.40 19.47
N SER A 201 -6.69 10.15 19.73
CA SER A 201 -6.56 9.05 18.77
C SER A 201 -7.93 8.53 18.40
N VAL A 202 -8.22 8.46 17.10
CA VAL A 202 -9.52 8.01 16.57
C VAL A 202 -9.49 6.59 16.02
N GLY A 203 -8.32 5.92 16.10
CA GLY A 203 -8.13 4.56 15.59
C GLY A 203 -8.21 4.45 14.07
N ARG A 204 -8.38 3.22 13.56
CA ARG A 204 -8.48 2.94 12.12
C ARG A 204 -9.73 3.60 11.52
N LYS A 205 -9.55 4.28 10.38
CA LYS A 205 -10.62 4.86 9.58
C LYS A 205 -10.60 4.31 8.15
N PRO A 206 -11.77 4.15 7.50
CA PRO A 206 -11.83 3.82 6.09
C PRO A 206 -11.29 4.98 5.24
N ALA A 207 -10.78 4.69 4.05
CA ALA A 207 -10.11 5.68 3.20
C ALA A 207 -11.01 6.87 2.87
N GLU A 208 -12.31 6.63 2.68
CA GLU A 208 -13.33 7.62 2.34
C GLU A 208 -13.58 8.63 3.46
N ALA A 209 -13.22 8.30 4.71
CA ALA A 209 -13.35 9.20 5.85
C ALA A 209 -12.11 10.09 6.06
N LEU A 210 -10.97 9.75 5.44
CA LEU A 210 -9.71 10.49 5.63
C LEU A 210 -9.78 11.98 5.24
N PRO A 211 -10.52 12.40 4.18
CA PRO A 211 -10.68 13.81 3.85
C PRO A 211 -11.24 14.65 5.01
N SER A 212 -12.13 14.09 5.84
CA SER A 212 -12.68 14.78 7.02
C SER A 212 -11.62 15.08 8.07
N TYR A 213 -10.75 14.12 8.37
CA TYR A 213 -9.66 14.34 9.32
C TYR A 213 -8.59 15.26 8.76
N LEU A 214 -8.24 15.11 7.47
CA LEU A 214 -7.33 16.04 6.78
C LEU A 214 -7.88 17.47 6.74
N ARG A 215 -9.21 17.65 6.74
CA ARG A 215 -9.83 18.97 6.72
C ARG A 215 -9.41 19.80 7.93
N ILE A 216 -9.42 19.19 9.11
CA ILE A 216 -9.10 19.86 10.37
C ILE A 216 -7.61 19.92 10.68
N ILE A 217 -6.79 19.05 10.06
CA ILE A 217 -5.34 19.08 10.22
C ILE A 217 -4.76 20.31 9.51
N ASP A 218 -3.99 21.11 10.24
CA ASP A 218 -3.24 22.26 9.74
C ASP A 218 -1.81 21.86 9.36
N VAL A 219 -1.19 21.01 10.17
CA VAL A 219 0.17 20.50 9.98
C VAL A 219 0.18 18.97 9.99
N GLY A 220 0.56 18.35 8.88
CA GLY A 220 0.78 16.91 8.79
C GLY A 220 2.16 16.51 9.29
N LEU A 221 2.25 15.37 9.98
CA LEU A 221 3.48 14.85 10.55
C LEU A 221 4.00 13.62 9.79
N VAL A 222 5.31 13.58 9.56
CA VAL A 222 6.05 12.39 9.13
C VAL A 222 7.18 12.11 10.14
N PRO A 223 6.83 11.59 11.34
CA PRO A 223 7.75 11.46 12.48
C PRO A 223 8.48 10.10 12.45
N TYR A 224 9.24 9.82 11.39
CA TYR A 224 9.88 8.50 11.24
C TYR A 224 11.13 8.36 12.11
N ALA A 225 11.25 7.23 12.81
CA ALA A 225 12.45 6.85 13.52
C ALA A 225 13.65 6.69 12.58
N ASP A 226 14.85 7.00 13.04
CA ASP A 226 16.07 6.95 12.23
C ASP A 226 16.62 5.52 12.10
N THR A 227 15.95 4.70 11.29
CA THR A 227 16.30 3.29 11.03
C THR A 227 16.75 3.08 9.59
N PRO A 228 17.53 2.03 9.27
CA PRO A 228 17.87 1.70 7.89
C PRO A 228 16.65 1.59 6.97
N PHE A 229 15.58 0.94 7.44
CA PHE A 229 14.34 0.80 6.69
C PHE A 229 13.66 2.14 6.40
N ASN A 230 13.56 3.03 7.40
CA ASN A 230 12.97 4.35 7.19
C ASN A 230 13.82 5.25 6.28
N ARG A 231 15.16 5.21 6.42
CA ARG A 231 16.08 5.90 5.50
C ARG A 231 15.89 5.42 4.06
N GLY A 232 15.61 4.13 3.88
CA GLY A 232 15.33 3.48 2.59
C GLY A 232 13.97 3.83 1.98
N SER A 233 13.03 4.36 2.77
CA SER A 233 11.66 4.59 2.35
C SER A 233 11.44 5.95 1.67
N PHE A 234 10.33 6.07 0.94
CA PHE A 234 9.85 7.35 0.39
C PHE A 234 8.50 7.70 1.04
N PRO A 235 8.45 8.67 1.97
CA PRO A 235 7.25 8.91 2.78
C PRO A 235 6.14 9.59 1.98
N LEU A 236 5.23 8.77 1.44
CA LEU A 236 4.03 9.19 0.70
C LEU A 236 3.24 10.31 1.39
N LYS A 237 3.11 10.22 2.71
CA LYS A 237 2.35 11.19 3.53
C LYS A 237 2.84 12.63 3.33
N THR A 238 4.12 12.83 3.02
CA THR A 238 4.66 14.16 2.69
C THR A 238 3.93 14.77 1.49
N LEU A 239 3.79 14.02 0.40
CA LEU A 239 3.11 14.48 -0.80
C LEU A 239 1.59 14.56 -0.60
N GLU A 240 1.00 13.63 0.15
CA GLU A 240 -0.44 13.62 0.44
C GLU A 240 -0.87 14.87 1.26
N TYR A 241 -0.10 15.25 2.28
CA TYR A 241 -0.37 16.48 3.03
C TYR A 241 -0.27 17.73 2.15
N LEU A 242 0.74 17.79 1.29
CA LEU A 242 0.91 18.89 0.34
C LEU A 242 -0.21 18.92 -0.71
N ALA A 243 -0.67 17.76 -1.21
CA ALA A 243 -1.83 17.63 -2.09
C ALA A 243 -3.13 18.10 -1.40
N ALA A 244 -3.27 17.84 -0.11
CA ALA A 244 -4.36 18.37 0.72
C ALA A 244 -4.18 19.87 1.08
N GLY A 245 -3.09 20.51 0.65
CA GLY A 245 -2.79 21.92 0.95
C GLY A 245 -2.29 22.17 2.38
N ARG A 246 -1.95 21.11 3.12
CA ARG A 246 -1.51 21.18 4.52
C ARG A 246 -0.02 21.41 4.62
N ALA A 247 0.40 22.07 5.70
CA ALA A 247 1.83 22.12 6.03
C ALA A 247 2.34 20.71 6.33
N VAL A 248 3.63 20.47 6.15
CA VAL A 248 4.23 19.19 6.54
C VAL A 248 5.54 19.40 7.28
N VAL A 249 5.67 18.68 8.39
CA VAL A 249 6.93 18.53 9.11
C VAL A 249 7.31 17.06 9.10
N SER A 250 8.52 16.77 8.63
CA SER A 250 9.07 15.43 8.52
C SER A 250 10.34 15.31 9.34
N THR A 251 10.68 14.08 9.75
CA THR A 251 12.07 13.80 10.06
C THR A 251 12.93 13.95 8.81
N ASP A 252 14.19 14.29 9.03
CA ASP A 252 15.17 14.46 7.98
C ASP A 252 15.50 13.10 7.34
N LEU A 253 14.92 12.85 6.17
CA LEU A 253 15.02 11.61 5.43
C LEU A 253 15.72 11.85 4.08
N PRO A 254 16.47 10.87 3.55
CA PRO A 254 17.03 10.97 2.20
C PRO A 254 15.99 11.33 1.13
N ALA A 255 14.75 10.82 1.26
CA ALA A 255 13.67 11.14 0.36
C ALA A 255 13.17 12.60 0.49
N THR A 256 13.11 13.17 1.70
CA THR A 256 12.70 14.58 1.86
C THR A 256 13.77 15.55 1.38
N ARG A 257 15.06 15.21 1.56
CA ARG A 257 16.17 15.94 0.94
C ARG A 257 16.13 15.89 -0.58
N TRP A 258 15.76 14.74 -1.17
CA TRP A 258 15.62 14.60 -2.62
C TRP A 258 14.45 15.42 -3.19
N LEU A 259 13.35 15.54 -2.43
CA LEU A 259 12.23 16.40 -2.80
C LEU A 259 12.63 17.90 -2.85
N ASP A 260 13.68 18.28 -2.12
CA ASP A 260 14.34 19.60 -2.15
C ASP A 260 13.37 20.78 -2.30
N SER A 261 12.46 20.91 -1.33
CA SER A 261 11.39 21.90 -1.38
C SER A 261 11.29 22.68 -0.08
N PRO A 262 11.21 24.03 -0.14
CA PRO A 262 11.00 24.86 1.05
C PRO A 262 9.60 24.66 1.66
N LEU A 263 8.71 23.91 1.00
CA LEU A 263 7.39 23.55 1.50
C LEU A 263 7.42 22.39 2.50
N ILE A 264 8.58 21.76 2.68
CA ILE A 264 8.80 20.63 3.60
C ILE A 264 9.77 21.07 4.68
N VAL A 265 9.32 21.12 5.93
CA VAL A 265 10.20 21.35 7.07
C VAL A 265 10.75 20.00 7.53
N SER A 266 12.07 19.85 7.50
CA SER A 266 12.75 18.65 8.00
C SER A 266 13.47 18.94 9.31
N ALA A 267 13.37 18.01 10.27
CA ALA A 267 14.05 18.13 11.56
C ALA A 267 14.74 16.82 11.97
N THR A 268 15.83 16.95 12.73
CA THR A 268 16.67 15.83 13.17
C THR A 268 16.53 15.50 14.65
N THR A 269 15.96 16.41 15.46
CA THR A 269 15.77 16.22 16.90
C THR A 269 14.32 16.46 17.30
N PRO A 270 13.82 15.86 18.40
CA PRO A 270 12.47 16.13 18.90
C PRO A 270 12.21 17.61 19.19
N ARG A 271 13.22 18.34 19.69
CA ARG A 271 13.13 19.78 19.94
C ARG A 271 12.91 20.56 18.64
N ASP A 272 13.74 20.31 17.63
CA ASP A 272 13.65 21.02 16.35
C ASP A 272 12.37 20.63 15.59
N PHE A 273 11.94 19.37 15.73
CA PHE A 273 10.69 18.89 15.17
C PHE A 273 9.50 19.63 15.76
N ALA A 274 9.38 19.69 17.09
CA ALA A 274 8.31 20.42 17.76
C ALA A 274 8.36 21.93 17.46
N ALA A 275 9.55 22.53 17.36
CA ALA A 275 9.71 23.93 16.98
C ALA A 275 9.23 24.20 15.54
N GLY A 276 9.60 23.34 14.59
CA GLY A 276 9.16 23.43 13.19
C GLY A 276 7.64 23.24 13.06
N VAL A 277 7.05 22.32 13.83
CA VAL A 277 5.59 22.16 13.90
C VAL A 277 4.93 23.43 14.46
N ALA A 278 5.43 23.99 15.56
CA ALA A 278 4.89 25.20 16.16
C ALA A 278 5.02 26.45 15.25
N GLU A 279 6.06 26.52 14.43
CA GLU A 279 6.21 27.56 13.41
C GLU A 279 5.17 27.39 12.29
N GLN A 280 5.04 26.19 11.73
CA GLN A 280 4.06 25.91 10.69
C GLN A 280 2.62 26.09 11.18
N ALA A 281 2.33 25.71 12.43
CA ALA A 281 1.02 25.85 13.06
C ALA A 281 0.60 27.32 13.29
N ARG A 282 1.57 28.25 13.35
CA ARG A 282 1.33 29.70 13.43
C ARG A 282 1.28 30.37 12.07
N THR A 283 1.63 29.66 11.00
CA THR A 283 1.67 30.20 9.64
C THR A 283 0.29 30.10 9.01
N ASP A 284 -0.28 31.23 8.59
CA ASP A 284 -1.60 31.26 7.95
C ASP A 284 -1.63 30.40 6.68
N ARG A 285 -2.68 29.58 6.55
CA ARG A 285 -2.96 28.77 5.37
C ARG A 285 -3.57 29.63 4.27
N THR A 286 -2.76 30.50 3.67
CA THR A 286 -3.19 31.39 2.58
C THR A 286 -3.38 30.64 1.26
N ASP A 287 -4.27 31.14 0.39
CA ASP A 287 -4.54 30.54 -0.92
C ASP A 287 -3.28 30.36 -1.78
N PRO A 288 -2.32 31.32 -1.85
CA PRO A 288 -1.09 31.13 -2.60
C PRO A 288 -0.23 29.97 -2.06
N LEU A 289 -0.15 29.82 -0.73
CA LEU A 289 0.62 28.74 -0.12
C LEU A 289 -0.03 27.37 -0.35
N VAL A 290 -1.36 27.30 -0.25
CA VAL A 290 -2.14 26.09 -0.58
C VAL A 290 -1.92 25.71 -2.05
N ALA A 291 -2.02 26.68 -2.97
CA ALA A 291 -1.79 26.44 -4.39
C ALA A 291 -0.37 25.94 -4.69
N ALA A 292 0.65 26.53 -4.04
CA ALA A 292 2.04 26.09 -4.18
C ALA A 292 2.26 24.65 -3.71
N ARG A 293 1.68 24.28 -2.55
CA ARG A 293 1.73 22.91 -2.01
C ARG A 293 1.09 21.90 -2.96
N ARG A 294 -0.12 22.21 -3.46
CA ARG A 294 -0.84 21.37 -4.41
C ARG A 294 -0.08 21.21 -5.73
N ALA A 295 0.46 22.30 -6.29
CA ALA A 295 1.25 22.26 -7.51
C ALA A 295 2.55 21.43 -7.35
N PHE A 296 3.21 21.54 -6.19
CA PHE A 296 4.38 20.71 -5.90
C PHE A 296 4.03 19.23 -5.83
N ALA A 297 2.94 18.86 -5.13
CA ALA A 297 2.47 17.49 -5.06
C ALA A 297 2.05 16.94 -6.44
N GLU A 298 1.35 17.73 -7.25
CA GLU A 298 0.98 17.39 -8.64
C GLU A 298 2.21 17.09 -9.51
N SER A 299 3.31 17.83 -9.31
CA SER A 299 4.55 17.56 -10.03
C SER A 299 5.16 16.18 -9.71
N HIS A 300 4.68 15.52 -8.65
CA HIS A 300 5.02 14.18 -8.19
C HIS A 300 3.82 13.21 -8.28
N SER A 301 2.84 13.43 -9.15
CA SER A 301 1.65 12.58 -9.25
C SER A 301 1.93 11.16 -9.76
N TRP A 302 1.05 10.21 -9.40
CA TRP A 302 1.07 8.85 -9.89
C TRP A 302 0.98 8.77 -11.42
N ASP A 303 0.21 9.65 -12.07
CA ASP A 303 0.17 9.75 -13.54
C ASP A 303 1.52 10.12 -14.14
N ARG A 304 2.30 10.97 -13.46
CA ARG A 304 3.67 11.26 -13.90
C ARG A 304 4.58 10.06 -13.71
N ARG A 305 4.53 9.39 -12.55
CA ARG A 305 5.30 8.17 -12.30
C ARG A 305 4.96 7.06 -13.29
N ALA A 306 3.69 6.87 -13.62
CA ALA A 306 3.25 5.92 -14.62
C ALA A 306 3.79 6.25 -16.02
N ARG A 307 3.87 7.54 -16.40
CA ARG A 307 4.50 7.98 -17.65
C ARG A 307 6.01 7.71 -17.66
N ASP A 308 6.70 8.03 -16.57
CA ASP A 308 8.14 7.75 -16.41
C ASP A 308 8.40 6.24 -16.53
N PHE A 309 7.56 5.43 -15.89
CA PHE A 309 7.63 3.97 -15.93
C PHE A 309 7.37 3.44 -17.36
N ALA A 310 6.33 3.93 -18.03
CA ALA A 310 5.98 3.55 -19.40
C ALA A 310 7.09 3.90 -20.40
N ALA A 311 7.73 5.07 -20.23
CA ALA A 311 8.87 5.50 -21.02
C ALA A 311 10.09 4.58 -20.80
N ALA A 312 10.38 4.23 -19.54
CA ALA A 312 11.47 3.33 -19.17
C ALA A 312 11.33 1.94 -19.82
N ILE A 313 10.11 1.41 -19.91
CA ILE A 313 9.83 0.09 -20.51
C ILE A 313 9.53 0.16 -22.01
N GLN A 314 9.57 1.37 -22.60
CA GLN A 314 9.27 1.64 -24.01
C GLN A 314 7.88 1.14 -24.46
N VAL A 315 6.88 1.20 -23.56
CA VAL A 315 5.49 0.85 -23.85
C VAL A 315 4.68 2.12 -24.02
N ARG A 316 3.97 2.27 -25.14
CA ARG A 316 3.02 3.37 -25.33
C ARG A 316 1.76 3.10 -24.53
N ARG A 317 1.28 4.09 -23.74
CA ARG A 317 -0.07 4.05 -23.17
C ARG A 317 -1.06 3.91 -24.32
N ARG A 318 -2.01 2.97 -24.23
CA ARG A 318 -3.22 3.07 -25.05
C ARG A 318 -4.04 4.22 -24.48
N ASP A 319 -4.43 5.16 -25.33
CA ASP A 319 -5.42 6.17 -24.94
C ASP A 319 -6.65 5.45 -24.37
N PRO A 320 -7.35 6.05 -23.37
CA PRO A 320 -8.59 5.48 -22.88
C PRO A 320 -9.51 5.24 -24.07
N VAL A 321 -9.84 3.97 -24.33
CA VAL A 321 -10.79 3.63 -25.39
C VAL A 321 -12.09 4.34 -25.01
N ALA A 322 -12.52 5.29 -25.84
CA ALA A 322 -13.86 5.86 -25.74
C ALA A 322 -14.84 4.69 -25.67
N ARG A 323 -15.63 4.62 -24.59
CA ARG A 323 -16.58 3.53 -24.29
C ARG A 323 -17.28 3.07 -25.57
N ALA A 324 -16.79 1.97 -26.15
CA ALA A 324 -17.47 1.29 -27.24
C ALA A 324 -18.58 0.46 -26.58
N ASP A 325 -19.78 0.60 -27.14
CA ASP A 325 -21.02 0.08 -26.61
C ASP A 325 -20.97 -1.37 -26.11
N ARG A 326 -21.73 -1.59 -25.03
CA ARG A 326 -22.00 -2.85 -24.35
C ARG A 326 -21.97 -4.05 -25.30
N LEU A 327 -20.98 -4.92 -25.14
CA LEU A 327 -21.11 -6.33 -25.51
C LEU A 327 -21.88 -7.03 -24.39
N ASP A 328 -23.06 -7.53 -24.74
CA ASP A 328 -23.90 -8.32 -23.84
C ASP A 328 -23.11 -9.51 -23.24
N PRO A 329 -23.39 -9.88 -21.98
CA PRO A 329 -22.73 -11.01 -21.34
C PRO A 329 -23.03 -12.31 -22.11
N PRO A 330 -22.09 -13.27 -22.15
CA PRO A 330 -22.28 -14.50 -22.89
C PRO A 330 -23.47 -15.29 -22.33
N THR A 331 -24.42 -15.55 -23.21
CA THR A 331 -25.60 -16.39 -22.97
C THR A 331 -25.15 -17.76 -22.50
N ARG A 332 -25.68 -18.22 -21.36
CA ARG A 332 -25.54 -19.62 -20.92
C ARG A 332 -26.11 -20.52 -22.01
N LEU A 333 -25.31 -21.47 -22.49
CA LEU A 333 -25.77 -22.55 -23.35
C LEU A 333 -26.67 -23.47 -22.51
N ASP A 334 -27.97 -23.46 -22.79
CA ASP A 334 -28.90 -24.47 -22.30
C ASP A 334 -28.65 -25.81 -23.02
N PRO A 335 -28.74 -26.96 -22.31
CA PRO A 335 -28.61 -28.27 -22.94
C PRO A 335 -29.85 -28.59 -23.80
N PRO A 336 -29.69 -29.41 -24.86
CA PRO A 336 -30.77 -29.63 -25.83
C PRO A 336 -31.92 -30.47 -25.26
N ASN A 337 -33.12 -29.97 -25.53
CA ASN A 337 -34.44 -30.54 -25.32
C ASN A 337 -34.52 -32.01 -25.81
N ARG A 338 -34.93 -32.94 -24.93
CA ARG A 338 -35.45 -34.25 -25.33
C ARG A 338 -36.95 -34.27 -25.06
N THR A 339 -37.66 -34.48 -26.15
CA THR A 339 -39.10 -34.69 -26.31
C THR A 339 -39.65 -35.87 -25.50
N ASP A 340 -40.70 -35.63 -24.73
CA ASP A 340 -41.72 -36.63 -24.30
C ASP A 340 -42.53 -37.11 -25.52
N PRO A 341 -43.19 -38.31 -25.53
CA PRO A 341 -44.34 -38.63 -24.66
C PRO A 341 -44.62 -40.17 -24.43
N PRO A 342 -45.81 -40.65 -24.03
CA PRO A 342 -46.73 -40.24 -22.93
C PRO A 342 -47.13 -41.39 -21.98
N ASP A 343 -47.65 -41.00 -20.80
CA ASP A 343 -48.82 -41.51 -20.05
C ASP A 343 -49.00 -43.03 -19.77
N ARG A 344 -49.10 -43.38 -18.47
CA ARG A 344 -50.14 -44.27 -17.90
C ARG A 344 -50.03 -44.44 -16.37
N THR A 345 -51.05 -43.93 -15.68
CA THR A 345 -51.91 -44.60 -14.67
C THR A 345 -51.31 -45.42 -13.49
N ASP A 346 -51.58 -44.88 -12.29
CA ASP A 346 -52.33 -45.51 -11.18
C ASP A 346 -51.64 -46.24 -10.00
N SER A 347 -52.18 -45.91 -8.82
CA SER A 347 -52.37 -46.71 -7.60
C SER A 347 -51.24 -46.93 -6.55
N SER A 348 -51.49 -46.32 -5.39
CA SER A 348 -51.57 -46.92 -4.03
C SER A 348 -50.31 -47.42 -3.28
N GLY A 349 -50.23 -47.06 -1.99
CA GLY A 349 -49.93 -48.06 -0.94
C GLY A 349 -48.86 -47.77 0.11
N ARG A 350 -49.27 -47.12 1.22
CA ARG A 350 -49.06 -47.47 2.65
C ARG A 350 -47.63 -47.63 3.27
N SER A 351 -47.54 -46.98 4.45
CA SER A 351 -47.02 -47.43 5.78
C SER A 351 -45.50 -47.45 6.11
N ASP A 352 -45.17 -46.59 7.09
CA ASP A 352 -44.06 -46.59 8.09
C ASP A 352 -44.10 -47.80 9.08
N PRO A 353 -43.20 -47.96 10.11
CA PRO A 353 -41.75 -47.67 10.37
C PRO A 353 -41.07 -48.93 11.05
N PRO A 354 -40.06 -48.94 12.00
CA PRO A 354 -39.07 -47.97 12.52
C PRO A 354 -37.57 -48.46 12.66
N ALA A 355 -36.68 -47.51 13.02
CA ALA A 355 -35.44 -47.49 13.85
C ALA A 355 -34.80 -48.80 14.42
N PRO A 356 -33.47 -48.88 14.77
CA PRO A 356 -32.78 -47.89 15.62
C PRO A 356 -31.25 -47.65 15.50
N SER A 357 -30.85 -46.55 16.18
CA SER A 357 -29.62 -46.26 16.95
C SER A 357 -28.25 -46.77 16.46
N ASP A 358 -27.29 -45.86 16.30
CA ASP A 358 -26.26 -45.74 17.34
C ASP A 358 -25.55 -44.38 17.37
N SER A 359 -25.22 -44.02 18.60
CA SER A 359 -24.54 -42.81 19.04
C SER A 359 -23.03 -42.91 18.82
N HIS A 360 -22.36 -41.79 18.54
CA HIS A 360 -21.20 -41.36 19.33
C HIS A 360 -20.87 -39.88 19.09
N ASP A 361 -20.66 -39.24 20.23
CA ASP A 361 -20.32 -37.86 20.51
C ASP A 361 -18.88 -37.53 20.08
N GLY A 362 -18.58 -36.26 19.82
CA GLY A 362 -17.25 -35.82 19.39
C GLY A 362 -17.21 -34.40 18.85
N SER A 363 -17.57 -33.44 19.68
CA SER A 363 -17.26 -32.02 19.52
C SER A 363 -15.74 -31.75 19.37
N VAL A 364 -15.37 -30.66 18.66
CA VAL A 364 -14.38 -29.62 19.06
C VAL A 364 -13.78 -28.89 17.84
N PHE A 365 -14.11 -27.59 17.80
CA PHE A 365 -13.35 -26.41 17.37
C PHE A 365 -12.77 -26.29 15.96
N THR A 366 -13.42 -25.39 15.21
CA THR A 366 -12.87 -24.60 14.12
C THR A 366 -11.83 -23.60 14.65
N SER A 367 -10.64 -23.55 14.03
CA SER A 367 -9.75 -22.38 14.11
C SER A 367 -9.70 -21.74 12.73
N GLY A 368 -10.46 -20.67 12.57
CA GLY A 368 -10.33 -19.73 11.46
C GLY A 368 -9.13 -18.84 11.71
N GLY A 369 -8.19 -18.83 10.78
CA GLY A 369 -7.06 -17.91 10.75
C GLY A 369 -7.21 -17.01 9.53
N ASP A 370 -7.80 -15.83 9.75
CA ASP A 370 -7.85 -14.74 8.79
C ASP A 370 -6.43 -14.24 8.50
N ARG A 371 -6.06 -14.25 7.22
CA ARG A 371 -4.85 -13.63 6.66
C ARG A 371 -5.27 -12.64 5.59
N GLU A 372 -5.51 -11.40 5.99
CA GLU A 372 -5.49 -10.26 5.08
C GLU A 372 -4.84 -9.07 5.80
N ALA A 373 -3.54 -8.91 5.58
CA ALA A 373 -2.81 -7.67 5.79
C ALA A 373 -1.78 -7.57 4.68
N LEU A 374 -1.64 -6.37 4.11
CA LEU A 374 -0.87 -5.96 2.91
C LEU A 374 -1.72 -5.85 1.64
N GLN A 375 -2.47 -4.75 1.57
CA GLN A 375 -2.68 -3.97 0.35
C GLN A 375 -2.41 -2.50 0.67
#